data_AF-A0A7K4D2Y6-F1
#
_entry.id   AF-A0A7K4D2Y6-F1
#
_cell.length_a   1.000
_cell.length_b   1.000
_cell.length_c   1.000
_cell.angle_alpha   90.00
_cell.angle_beta   90.00
_cell.angle_gamma   90.00
#
_symmetry.space_group_name_H-M   'P 1'
#
loop_
_entity.id
_entity.type
_entity.pdbx_description
1 polymer ?
#
loop_
_entity_poly.entity_id
_entity_poly.type
_entity_poly.pdbx_seq_one_letter_code
_entity_poly.pdbx_strand_id
1 'polypeptide(L)'
;MIYQQMIGHSMGVPIEVLESGHGFALLGNESHIMRLNVEALCPLEPMQIRNLMASNKSLDEIRDDIRTKRCNTAYRGSLMLDRSIYPLVNISISSSSNNSTTIRADVLASNTELAGEEFVDAGRITLVISPSDGGIVGRGQLELDRTKKAGKYAVLLDMHPPMHKYEKNNSGDRSR
;
A
#
# COMPACT_ATOMS: atom_id res chain seq x y z
N MET A 1 28.99 2.52 3.49
CA MET A 1 27.81 3.18 4.07
C MET A 1 26.76 2.11 4.27
N ILE A 2 26.40 1.85 5.52
CA ILE A 2 25.56 0.73 5.93
C ILE A 2 24.11 1.13 5.63
N TYR A 3 23.42 0.36 4.80
CA TYR A 3 21.97 0.46 4.67
C TYR A 3 21.38 0.07 6.02
N GLN A 4 20.98 1.07 6.81
CA GLN A 4 20.29 0.83 8.07
C GLN A 4 18.95 0.19 7.71
N GLN A 5 18.87 -1.10 7.99
CA GLN A 5 17.77 -1.97 7.62
C GLN A 5 16.58 -1.57 8.49
N MET A 6 15.66 -0.77 7.94
CA MET A 6 14.36 -0.51 8.55
C MET A 6 13.62 -1.84 8.62
N ILE A 7 13.61 -2.47 9.79
CA ILE A 7 12.96 -3.76 10.02
C ILE A 7 11.51 -3.68 9.53
N GLY A 8 11.11 -4.62 8.67
CA GLY A 8 9.75 -4.75 8.15
C GLY A 8 9.38 -3.85 6.95
N HIS A 9 10.21 -2.89 6.55
CA HIS A 9 9.92 -2.03 5.41
C HIS A 9 10.58 -2.55 4.13
N SER A 10 9.76 -3.09 3.22
CA SER A 10 10.22 -3.51 1.90
C SER A 10 10.82 -2.32 1.14
N MET A 11 12.08 -2.45 0.74
CA MET A 11 12.78 -1.48 -0.10
C MET A 11 12.76 -1.98 -1.55
N GLY A 12 12.47 -1.08 -2.49
CA GLY A 12 12.37 -1.42 -3.91
C GLY A 12 11.82 -0.26 -4.72
N VAL A 13 11.84 -0.40 -6.04
CA VAL A 13 11.25 0.59 -6.94
C VAL A 13 9.73 0.36 -6.96
N PRO A 14 8.91 1.40 -6.66
CA PRO A 14 7.46 1.29 -6.81
C PRO A 14 7.10 1.07 -8.27
N ILE A 15 6.35 0.00 -8.55
CA ILE A 15 5.91 -0.33 -9.90
C ILE A 15 4.43 0.05 -10.10
N GLU A 16 3.64 -0.08 -9.04
CA GLU A 16 2.19 0.06 -9.09
C GLU A 16 1.63 0.45 -7.71
N VAL A 17 0.69 1.39 -7.71
CA VAL A 17 -0.20 1.63 -6.56
C VAL A 17 -1.33 0.61 -6.67
N LEU A 18 -1.37 -0.35 -5.75
CA LEU A 18 -2.38 -1.41 -5.79
C LEU A 18 -3.71 -0.91 -5.23
N GLU A 19 -3.68 -0.34 -4.04
CA GLU A 19 -4.88 0.02 -3.30
C GLU A 19 -4.66 1.33 -2.57
N SER A 20 -5.54 2.30 -2.80
CA SER A 20 -5.46 3.61 -2.16
C SER A 20 -6.86 4.11 -1.84
N GLY A 21 -7.07 4.63 -0.64
CA GLY A 21 -8.39 5.06 -0.20
C GLY A 21 -8.34 6.05 0.96
N HIS A 22 -9.48 6.71 1.17
CA HIS A 22 -9.66 7.68 2.25
C HIS A 22 -11.05 7.53 2.85
N GLY A 23 -11.20 7.89 4.12
CA GLY A 23 -12.48 7.78 4.81
C GLY A 23 -12.29 7.88 6.31
N PHE A 24 -12.90 6.94 7.04
CA PHE A 24 -13.05 7.04 8.48
C PHE A 24 -12.71 5.73 9.21
N ALA A 25 -12.10 5.90 10.38
CA ALA A 25 -12.00 4.88 11.41
C ALA A 25 -12.91 5.28 12.57
N LEU A 26 -13.84 4.41 12.94
CA LEU A 26 -14.90 4.67 13.90
C LEU A 26 -14.63 3.93 15.21
N LEU A 27 -14.53 4.65 16.32
CA LEU A 27 -14.37 4.10 17.66
C LEU A 27 -15.54 4.54 18.53
N GLY A 28 -16.54 3.66 18.71
CA GLY A 28 -17.78 4.02 19.39
C GLY A 28 -18.48 5.17 18.67
N ASN A 29 -18.53 6.34 19.32
CA ASN A 29 -19.13 7.56 18.77
C ASN A 29 -18.11 8.53 18.16
N GLU A 30 -16.82 8.19 18.18
CA GLU A 30 -15.75 9.00 17.60
C GLU A 30 -15.46 8.56 16.17
N SER A 31 -15.22 9.54 15.30
CA SER A 31 -14.81 9.33 13.92
C SER A 31 -13.47 10.00 13.69
N HIS A 32 -12.52 9.24 13.14
CA HIS A 32 -11.16 9.68 12.84
C HIS A 32 -10.92 9.62 11.34
N ILE A 33 -10.24 10.63 10.81
CA ILE A 33 -9.91 10.65 9.39
C ILE A 33 -8.86 9.58 9.12
N MET A 34 -9.09 8.73 8.13
CA MET A 34 -8.20 7.64 7.78
C MET A 34 -7.81 7.68 6.30
N ARG A 35 -6.54 7.43 6.00
CA ARG A 35 -6.05 7.19 4.63
C ARG A 35 -5.21 5.93 4.59
N LEU A 36 -5.40 5.14 3.54
CA LEU A 36 -4.65 3.92 3.27
C LEU A 36 -3.96 4.04 1.92
N ASN A 37 -2.71 3.60 1.86
CA ASN A 37 -1.97 3.42 0.61
C ASN A 37 -1.19 2.11 0.66
N VAL A 38 -1.30 1.30 -0.38
CA VAL A 38 -0.58 0.04 -0.56
C VAL A 38 -0.02 -0.01 -1.98
N GLU A 39 1.28 -0.27 -2.07
CA GLU A 39 2.06 -0.26 -3.30
C GLU A 39 2.77 -1.60 -3.50
N ALA A 40 2.84 -2.02 -4.76
CA ALA A 40 3.70 -3.09 -5.20
C ALA A 40 5.10 -2.55 -5.52
N LEU A 41 6.10 -3.18 -4.94
CA LEU A 41 7.51 -2.92 -5.18
C LEU A 41 8.14 -4.06 -5.95
N CYS A 42 9.09 -3.72 -6.81
CA CYS A 42 10.08 -4.68 -7.28
C CYS A 42 11.41 -4.43 -6.57
N PRO A 43 11.86 -5.37 -5.72
CA PRO A 43 13.24 -5.40 -5.25
C PRO A 43 14.16 -5.74 -6.42
N LEU A 44 14.90 -4.75 -6.91
CA LEU A 44 15.91 -4.93 -7.94
C LEU A 44 17.29 -5.06 -7.31
N GLU A 45 18.06 -6.05 -7.74
CA GLU A 45 19.46 -6.15 -7.34
C GLU A 45 20.29 -5.01 -7.95
N PRO A 46 21.38 -4.57 -7.29
CA PRO A 46 22.22 -3.48 -7.79
C PRO A 46 22.72 -3.68 -9.22
N MET A 47 23.01 -4.92 -9.63
CA MET A 47 23.36 -5.24 -11.01
C MET A 47 22.22 -5.00 -12.00
N GLN A 48 20.98 -5.36 -11.64
CA GLN A 48 19.82 -5.14 -12.49
C GLN A 48 19.56 -3.64 -12.67
N ILE A 49 19.70 -2.85 -11.59
CA ILE A 49 19.61 -1.38 -11.65
C ILE A 49 20.66 -0.82 -12.59
N ARG A 50 21.93 -1.24 -12.46
CA ARG A 50 23.02 -0.80 -13.35
C ARG A 50 22.74 -1.15 -14.81
N ASN A 51 22.21 -2.34 -15.08
CA ASN A 51 21.86 -2.76 -16.44
C ASN A 51 20.72 -1.94 -17.04
N LEU A 52 19.70 -1.58 -16.24
CA LEU A 52 18.62 -0.69 -16.67
C LEU A 52 19.14 0.72 -16.94
N MET A 53 20.00 1.25 -16.06
CA MET A 53 20.62 2.58 -16.23
C MET A 53 21.58 2.65 -17.43
N ALA A 54 22.27 1.56 -17.73
CA ALA A 54 23.14 1.46 -18.90
C ALA A 54 22.37 1.15 -20.20
N SER A 55 21.09 0.76 -20.08
CA SER A 55 20.26 0.55 -21.25
C SER A 55 19.85 1.90 -21.85
N ASN A 56 19.99 2.07 -23.16
CA ASN A 56 19.53 3.24 -23.90
C ASN A 56 18.00 3.22 -24.08
N LYS A 57 17.27 2.90 -23.01
CA LYS A 57 15.81 2.82 -22.97
C LYS A 57 15.24 4.09 -22.34
N SER A 58 14.08 4.51 -22.82
CA SER A 58 13.28 5.54 -22.17
C SER A 58 12.77 5.09 -20.79
N LEU A 59 12.35 6.04 -19.95
CA LEU A 59 11.80 5.72 -18.62
C LEU A 59 10.52 4.85 -18.71
N ASP A 60 9.70 5.04 -19.74
CA ASP A 60 8.50 4.24 -19.95
C ASP A 60 8.87 2.80 -20.37
N GLU A 61 9.85 2.62 -21.26
CA GLU A 61 10.37 1.29 -21.62
C GLU A 61 11.03 0.58 -20.43
N ILE A 62 11.73 1.31 -19.56
CA ILE A 62 12.29 0.76 -18.32
C ILE A 62 11.17 0.32 -17.38
N ARG A 63 10.09 1.11 -17.24
CA ARG A 63 8.92 0.77 -16.43
C ARG A 63 8.27 -0.51 -16.93
N ASP A 64 8.09 -0.65 -18.24
CA ASP A 64 7.50 -1.84 -18.85
C ASP A 64 8.42 -3.07 -18.73
N ASP A 65 9.73 -2.90 -18.85
CA ASP A 65 10.72 -3.96 -18.62
C ASP A 65 10.65 -4.49 -17.17
N ILE A 66 10.54 -3.59 -16.19
CA ILE A 66 10.44 -3.94 -14.77
C ILE A 66 9.11 -4.67 -14.49
N ARG A 67 8.02 -4.29 -15.18
CA ARG A 67 6.71 -4.95 -15.06
C ARG A 67 6.68 -6.34 -15.68
N THR A 68 7.31 -6.49 -16.85
CA THR A 68 7.28 -7.73 -17.63
C THR A 68 8.26 -8.78 -17.09
N LYS A 69 9.42 -8.35 -16.58
CA LYS A 69 10.33 -9.23 -15.86
C LYS A 69 9.72 -9.50 -14.48
N ARG A 70 9.20 -10.71 -14.29
CA ARG A 70 8.63 -11.19 -13.01
C ARG A 70 9.61 -10.96 -11.86
N CYS A 71 9.44 -9.83 -11.20
CA CYS A 71 10.11 -9.52 -9.96
C CYS A 71 9.36 -10.21 -8.82
N ASN A 72 10.08 -10.61 -7.77
CA ASN A 72 9.43 -11.07 -6.54
C ASN A 72 8.75 -9.85 -5.89
N THR A 73 7.47 -9.67 -6.19
CA THR A 73 6.70 -8.52 -5.71
C THR A 73 6.75 -8.45 -4.19
N ALA A 74 7.28 -7.35 -3.69
CA ALA A 74 7.17 -6.99 -2.29
C ALA A 74 6.08 -5.94 -2.13
N TYR A 75 5.48 -5.85 -0.95
CA TYR A 75 4.47 -4.84 -0.67
C TYR A 75 5.00 -3.82 0.32
N ARG A 76 4.59 -2.56 0.10
CA ARG A 76 4.80 -1.45 1.03
C ARG A 76 3.47 -0.76 1.24
N GLY A 77 3.16 -0.45 2.48
CA GLY A 77 1.92 0.24 2.80
C GLY A 77 2.08 1.23 3.93
N SER A 78 1.17 2.19 3.96
CA SER A 78 1.09 3.18 5.02
C SER A 78 -0.37 3.47 5.35
N LEU A 79 -0.63 3.62 6.63
CA LEU A 79 -1.89 4.03 7.21
C LEU A 79 -1.72 5.39 7.87
N MET A 80 -2.55 6.36 7.53
CA MET A 80 -2.64 7.62 8.27
C MET A 80 -3.94 7.64 9.05
N LEU A 81 -3.86 7.85 10.36
CA LEU A 81 -5.01 8.04 11.25
C LEU A 81 -4.90 9.42 11.91
N ASP A 82 -5.86 10.29 11.63
CA ASP A 82 -5.83 11.73 11.87
C ASP A 82 -4.58 12.39 11.26
N ARG A 83 -3.49 12.44 12.04
CA ARG A 83 -2.19 13.01 11.66
C ARG A 83 -1.02 12.08 11.95
N SER A 84 -1.29 10.90 12.50
CA SER A 84 -0.28 9.89 12.81
C SER A 84 -0.13 8.95 11.64
N ILE A 85 1.11 8.74 11.20
CA ILE A 85 1.44 7.83 10.10
C ILE A 85 1.98 6.54 10.72
N TYR A 86 1.37 5.44 10.33
CA TYR A 86 1.72 4.09 10.74
C TYR A 86 2.14 3.30 9.51
N PRO A 87 3.38 2.81 9.46
CA PRO A 87 3.76 1.89 8.40
C PRO A 87 3.05 0.57 8.51
N LEU A 88 2.81 -0.06 7.36
CA LEU A 88 2.22 -1.39 7.25
C LEU A 88 3.27 -2.40 6.81
N VAL A 89 3.33 -3.52 7.53
CA VAL A 89 4.26 -4.63 7.27
C VAL A 89 3.49 -5.95 7.21
N ASN A 90 4.17 -7.02 6.75
CA ASN A 90 3.56 -8.35 6.57
C ASN A 90 2.24 -8.29 5.76
N ILE A 91 2.21 -7.43 4.74
CA ILE A 91 1.03 -7.19 3.93
C ILE A 91 0.72 -8.44 3.11
N SER A 92 -0.50 -8.94 3.27
CA SER A 92 -1.06 -10.01 2.47
C SER A 92 -2.29 -9.50 1.74
N ILE A 93 -2.36 -9.80 0.45
CA ILE A 93 -3.45 -9.40 -0.44
C ILE A 93 -4.01 -10.67 -1.07
N SER A 94 -5.31 -10.88 -0.92
CA SER A 94 -6.01 -12.04 -1.50
C SER A 94 -7.27 -11.57 -2.22
N SER A 95 -7.36 -11.86 -3.51
CA SER A 95 -8.57 -11.63 -4.31
C SER A 95 -9.53 -12.81 -4.16
N SER A 96 -10.82 -12.52 -4.11
CA SER A 96 -11.91 -13.48 -4.04
C SER A 96 -12.70 -13.50 -5.34
N SER A 97 -13.43 -14.61 -5.58
CA SER A 97 -14.21 -14.84 -6.82
C SER A 97 -15.32 -13.81 -7.05
N ASN A 98 -15.74 -13.09 -6.03
CA ASN A 98 -16.77 -12.04 -6.08
C ASN A 98 -16.21 -10.64 -6.36
N ASN A 99 -15.04 -10.54 -6.99
CA ASN A 99 -14.33 -9.27 -7.26
C ASN A 99 -14.04 -8.45 -6.01
N SER A 100 -13.91 -9.10 -4.85
CA SER A 100 -13.43 -8.45 -3.64
C SER A 100 -11.95 -8.73 -3.42
N THR A 101 -11.25 -7.77 -2.83
CA THR A 101 -9.84 -7.89 -2.44
C THR A 101 -9.78 -7.75 -0.93
N THR A 102 -9.15 -8.71 -0.26
CA THR A 102 -8.87 -8.63 1.19
C THR A 102 -7.42 -8.26 1.42
N ILE A 103 -7.18 -7.23 2.22
CA ILE A 103 -5.86 -6.81 2.69
C ILE A 103 -5.76 -7.13 4.17
N ARG A 104 -4.66 -7.75 4.58
CA ARG A 104 -4.27 -7.85 6.00
C ARG A 104 -2.84 -7.39 6.17
N ALA A 105 -2.58 -6.59 7.19
CA ALA A 105 -1.25 -6.11 7.49
C ALA A 105 -1.10 -5.85 8.99
N ASP A 106 0.14 -5.95 9.46
CA ASP A 106 0.51 -5.53 10.80
C ASP A 106 0.91 -4.05 10.77
N VAL A 107 0.59 -3.32 11.83
CA VAL A 107 0.70 -1.87 11.91
C VAL A 107 1.85 -1.55 12.86
N LEU A 108 2.80 -0.74 12.41
CA LEU A 108 3.92 -0.30 13.24
C LEU A 108 3.72 1.15 13.70
N ALA A 109 4.17 1.47 14.90
CA ALA A 109 4.28 2.84 15.40
C ALA A 109 5.75 3.19 15.66
N SER A 110 6.11 4.44 15.39
CA SER A 110 7.42 4.96 15.81
C SER A 110 7.39 5.18 17.31
N ASN A 111 8.31 4.54 18.04
CA ASN A 111 8.45 4.78 19.47
C ASN A 111 9.34 6.00 19.70
N THR A 112 8.73 7.18 19.77
CA THR A 112 9.45 8.45 19.98
C THR A 112 9.97 8.62 21.41
N GLU A 113 9.63 7.71 22.33
CA GLU A 113 10.04 7.76 23.75
C GLU A 113 11.32 6.94 24.03
N LEU A 114 11.72 6.05 23.13
CA LEU A 114 13.01 5.38 23.20
C LEU A 114 14.02 6.15 22.36
N ALA A 115 15.24 6.32 22.87
CA ALA A 115 16.34 6.92 22.14
C ALA A 115 16.81 5.98 21.01
N GLY A 116 16.07 5.99 19.90
CA GLY A 116 16.26 5.19 18.70
C GLY A 116 14.98 5.17 17.87
N GLU A 117 15.09 5.26 16.54
CA GLU A 117 13.95 5.07 15.62
C GLU A 117 13.55 3.58 15.60
N GLU A 118 13.12 3.04 16.73
CA GLU A 118 12.64 1.67 16.83
C GLU A 118 11.13 1.65 16.57
N PHE A 119 10.75 0.89 15.54
CA PHE A 119 9.35 0.62 15.27
C PHE A 119 8.85 -0.48 16.19
N VAL A 120 7.74 -0.22 16.86
CA VAL A 120 7.08 -1.19 17.73
C VAL A 120 5.78 -1.63 17.06
N ASP A 121 5.46 -2.92 17.22
CA ASP A 121 4.16 -3.45 16.83
C ASP A 121 3.04 -2.68 17.55
N ALA A 122 2.23 -1.99 16.77
CA ALA A 122 1.15 -1.14 17.21
C ALA A 122 -0.21 -1.82 17.09
N GLY A 123 -0.32 -2.90 16.30
CA GLY A 123 -1.56 -3.64 16.10
C GLY A 123 -1.74 -4.15 14.67
N ARG A 124 -2.99 -4.22 14.20
CA ARG A 124 -3.33 -4.90 12.95
C ARG A 124 -4.49 -4.25 12.20
N ILE A 125 -4.44 -4.32 10.86
CA ILE A 125 -5.53 -3.93 9.99
C ILE A 125 -6.00 -5.09 9.12
N THR A 126 -7.31 -5.23 8.98
CA THR A 126 -7.96 -6.10 7.99
C THR A 126 -9.00 -5.28 7.23
N LEU A 127 -8.91 -5.28 5.90
CA LEU A 127 -9.81 -4.54 5.02
C LEU A 127 -10.32 -5.44 3.90
N VAL A 128 -11.61 -5.38 3.61
CA VAL A 128 -12.24 -6.00 2.44
C VAL A 128 -12.70 -4.88 1.53
N ILE A 129 -12.14 -4.86 0.33
CA ILE A 129 -12.43 -3.90 -0.73
C ILE A 129 -13.36 -4.58 -1.71
N SER A 130 -14.51 -3.96 -1.97
CA SER A 130 -15.51 -4.50 -2.90
C SER A 130 -16.28 -3.38 -3.60
N PRO A 131 -16.81 -3.64 -4.81
CA PRO A 131 -17.76 -2.73 -5.45
C PRO A 131 -18.98 -2.49 -4.56
N SER A 132 -19.51 -1.28 -4.59
CA SER A 132 -20.73 -0.86 -3.92
C SER A 132 -21.49 0.12 -4.82
N ASP A 133 -22.78 0.33 -4.55
CA ASP A 133 -23.55 1.38 -5.20
C ASP A 133 -22.87 2.73 -4.94
N GLY A 134 -22.32 3.34 -6.00
CA GLY A 134 -21.62 4.62 -5.93
C GLY A 134 -20.08 4.56 -5.93
N GLY A 135 -19.43 3.39 -5.93
CA GLY A 135 -17.97 3.32 -6.01
C GLY A 135 -17.35 2.00 -5.54
N ILE A 136 -16.06 2.04 -5.21
CA ILE A 136 -15.36 0.92 -4.59
C ILE A 136 -15.18 1.28 -3.11
N VAL A 137 -15.63 0.40 -2.20
CA VAL A 137 -15.61 0.68 -0.77
C VAL A 137 -14.76 -0.36 -0.06
N GLY A 138 -13.87 0.11 0.81
CA GLY A 138 -13.13 -0.69 1.76
C GLY A 138 -13.85 -0.73 3.11
N ARG A 139 -14.18 -1.92 3.61
CA ARG A 139 -14.77 -2.12 4.94
C ARG A 139 -13.91 -3.05 5.77
N GLY A 140 -13.68 -2.73 7.03
CA GLY A 140 -12.71 -3.49 7.80
C GLY A 140 -12.64 -3.15 9.27
N GLN A 141 -11.55 -3.60 9.89
CA GLN A 141 -11.23 -3.35 11.27
C GLN A 141 -9.76 -2.96 11.40
N LEU A 142 -9.49 -1.97 12.25
CA LEU A 142 -8.16 -1.58 12.70
C LEU A 142 -8.11 -1.76 14.21
N GLU A 143 -7.21 -2.59 14.70
CA GLU A 143 -6.95 -2.78 16.11
C GLU A 143 -5.58 -2.17 16.43
N LEU A 144 -5.55 -1.26 17.40
CA LEU A 144 -4.33 -0.65 17.92
C LEU A 144 -4.24 -0.94 19.42
N ASP A 145 -3.11 -1.46 19.88
CA ASP A 145 -2.96 -1.92 21.28
C ASP A 145 -2.00 -1.05 22.08
N ARG A 146 -0.93 -0.56 21.44
CA ARG A 146 0.23 0.04 22.12
C ARG A 146 0.48 1.49 21.71
N THR A 147 -0.59 2.24 21.47
CA THR A 147 -0.52 3.64 21.04
C THR A 147 -1.46 4.53 21.86
N LYS A 148 -1.28 5.85 21.82
CA LYS A 148 -2.22 6.83 22.40
C LYS A 148 -3.62 6.76 21.75
N LYS A 149 -3.74 6.07 20.62
CA LYS A 149 -4.95 5.82 19.85
C LYS A 149 -5.32 4.33 19.93
N ALA A 150 -5.01 3.66 21.05
CA ALA A 150 -5.38 2.28 21.24
C ALA A 150 -6.91 2.11 21.21
N GLY A 151 -7.39 1.07 20.55
CA GLY A 151 -8.80 0.83 20.33
C GLY A 151 -9.06 -0.10 19.15
N LYS A 152 -10.30 -0.59 19.07
CA LYS A 152 -10.81 -1.38 17.94
C LYS A 152 -11.73 -0.49 17.12
N TYR A 153 -11.26 -0.13 15.93
CA TYR A 153 -11.94 0.76 15.01
C TYR A 153 -12.66 -0.02 13.93
N ALA A 154 -13.91 0.35 13.63
CA ALA A 154 -14.55 -0.04 12.39
C ALA A 154 -14.06 0.89 11.26
N VAL A 155 -13.59 0.32 10.16
CA VAL A 155 -12.99 1.07 9.05
C VAL A 155 -13.96 1.14 7.88
N LEU A 156 -14.11 2.34 7.33
CA LEU A 156 -14.85 2.60 6.11
C LEU A 156 -14.06 3.56 5.21
N LEU A 157 -13.66 3.09 4.04
CA LEU A 157 -12.86 3.83 3.07
C LEU A 157 -13.57 3.89 1.72
N ASP A 158 -13.56 5.06 1.10
CA ASP A 158 -13.78 5.22 -0.33
C ASP A 158 -12.46 4.94 -1.05
N MET A 159 -12.47 3.93 -1.91
CA MET A 159 -11.29 3.39 -2.57
C MET A 159 -11.21 3.90 -4.00
N HIS A 160 -10.02 4.33 -4.38
CA HIS A 160 -9.77 4.74 -5.75
C HIS A 160 -9.76 3.52 -6.67
N PRO A 161 -10.31 3.64 -7.89
CA PRO A 161 -10.18 2.58 -8.88
C PRO A 161 -8.69 2.34 -9.19
N PRO A 162 -8.27 1.09 -9.39
CA PRO A 162 -6.91 0.78 -9.79
C PRO A 162 -6.59 1.51 -11.09
N MET A 163 -5.51 2.29 -11.11
CA MET A 163 -5.21 3.25 -12.18
C MET A 163 -5.01 2.61 -13.57
N HIS A 164 -4.84 1.28 -13.65
CA HIS A 164 -4.55 0.59 -14.91
C HIS A 164 -5.76 0.23 -15.79
N LYS A 165 -6.98 0.68 -15.45
CA LYS A 165 -8.12 0.58 -16.40
C LYS A 165 -8.20 1.72 -17.43
N TYR A 166 -7.37 2.75 -17.36
CA TYR A 166 -7.50 3.93 -18.22
C TYR A 166 -6.58 4.00 -19.45
N GLU A 167 -5.49 3.22 -19.53
CA GLU A 167 -4.54 3.33 -20.66
C GLU A 167 -4.89 2.45 -21.87
N LYS A 168 -5.74 1.42 -21.72
CA LYS A 168 -6.04 0.49 -22.82
C LYS A 168 -7.12 0.97 -23.79
N ASN A 169 -7.84 2.05 -23.46
CA ASN A 169 -8.99 2.51 -24.26
C ASN A 169 -8.67 3.69 -25.19
N ASN A 170 -7.46 4.26 -25.16
CA ASN A 170 -7.11 5.42 -26.01
C ASN A 170 -6.27 5.07 -27.25
N SER A 171 -6.04 3.78 -27.56
CA SER A 171 -5.27 3.36 -28.75
C SER A 171 -6.15 2.81 -29.88
N GLY A 172 -7.40 3.27 -30.00
CA GLY A 172 -8.31 2.75 -31.01
C GLY A 172 -9.38 3.73 -31.45
N ASP A 173 -8.99 4.87 -32.02
CA ASP A 173 -9.67 5.41 -33.21
C ASP A 173 -8.89 6.55 -33.87
N ARG A 174 -7.83 6.21 -34.61
CA ARG A 174 -7.28 7.07 -35.68
C ARG A 174 -6.81 6.19 -36.81
N SER A 175 -7.75 5.65 -37.57
CA SER A 175 -7.47 5.11 -38.89
C SER A 175 -8.69 5.25 -39.80
N ARG A 176 -8.57 6.26 -40.68
CA ARG A 176 -9.27 6.52 -41.95
C ARG A 176 -10.64 7.19 -41.88
#